data_AF-A0A090AK39-F1
#
_entry.id   AF-A0A090AK39-F1
#
_cell.length_a   1.000
_cell.length_b   1.000
_cell.length_c   1.000
_cell.angle_alpha   90.00
_cell.angle_beta   90.00
_cell.angle_gamma   90.00
#
_symmetry.space_group_name_H-M   'P 1'
#
loop_
_entity.id
_entity.type
_entity.pdbx_description
1 polymer ?
#
loop_
_entity_poly.entity_id
_entity_poly.type
_entity_poly.pdbx_seq_one_letter_code
_entity_poly.pdbx_strand_id
1 'polypeptide(L)'
;MRIKIILYLYFLVFISLPTVTSAKSLGIHCWLQSPVNQILCFEVNDINGKYYSLIGEDIGEKDRYPVSGSALFDENNQIYRLEFTQNQGNINVFENAITLNTTTLSGNWTDDSSNEGEFQYLGTGPLDPDQIKTLTKPRAKRKK
;
A
#
# COMPACT_ATOMS: atom_id res chain seq x y z
N MET A 1 25.05 30.33 42.22
CA MET A 1 25.39 28.96 41.76
C MET A 1 24.18 28.10 41.37
N ARG A 2 22.95 28.38 41.82
CA ARG A 2 21.74 27.56 41.52
C ARG A 2 21.20 27.70 40.09
N ILE A 3 21.41 28.83 39.41
CA ILE A 3 20.89 29.10 38.06
C ILE A 3 21.57 28.23 36.97
N LYS A 4 22.86 27.89 37.14
CA LYS A 4 23.61 27.05 36.18
C LYS A 4 23.12 25.59 36.13
N ILE A 5 22.59 25.06 37.23
CA ILE A 5 22.10 23.68 37.34
C ILE A 5 20.77 23.53 36.59
N ILE A 6 19.89 24.53 36.67
CA ILE A 6 18.59 24.53 35.98
C ILE A 6 18.77 24.57 34.46
N LEU A 7 19.71 25.37 33.96
CA LEU A 7 20.05 25.44 32.54
C LEU A 7 20.60 24.11 31.99
N TYR A 8 21.42 23.41 32.77
CA TYR A 8 21.94 22.08 32.38
C TYR A 8 20.84 21.01 32.34
N LEU A 9 19.90 21.05 33.29
CA LEU A 9 18.75 20.15 33.33
C LEU A 9 17.80 20.39 32.14
N TYR A 10 17.55 21.64 31.75
CA TYR A 10 16.75 21.95 30.55
C TYR A 10 17.42 21.47 29.26
N PHE A 11 18.75 21.58 29.16
CA PHE A 11 19.50 21.14 27.98
C PHE A 11 19.47 19.62 27.83
N LEU A 12 19.57 18.86 28.93
CA LEU A 12 19.47 17.39 28.92
C LEU A 12 18.08 16.90 28.52
N VAL A 13 17.00 17.57 28.97
CA VAL A 13 15.62 17.21 28.58
C VAL A 13 15.39 17.41 27.08
N PHE A 14 15.95 18.46 26.48
CA PHE A 14 15.81 18.73 25.04
C PHE A 14 16.54 17.70 24.15
N ILE A 15 17.63 17.10 24.62
CA ILE A 15 18.39 16.08 23.87
C ILE A 15 17.71 14.70 23.96
N SER A 16 16.92 14.44 25.00
CA SER A 16 16.25 13.16 25.21
C SER A 16 14.89 13.02 24.52
N LEU A 17 14.39 14.05 23.82
CA LEU A 17 13.15 13.92 23.06
C LEU A 17 13.41 13.04 21.82
N PRO A 18 12.79 11.85 21.73
CA PRO A 18 12.92 11.03 20.53
C PRO A 18 12.40 11.84 19.34
N THR A 19 13.19 11.92 18.28
CA THR A 19 12.71 12.45 17.00
C THR A 19 11.59 11.52 16.55
N VAL A 20 10.35 11.97 16.70
CA VAL A 20 9.20 11.28 16.16
C VAL A 20 9.31 11.42 14.65
N THR A 21 9.91 10.43 13.99
CA THR A 21 9.94 10.36 12.54
C THR A 21 8.51 10.09 12.09
N SER A 22 7.78 11.15 11.75
CA SER A 22 6.48 11.01 11.12
C SER A 22 6.68 10.41 9.74
N ALA A 23 5.97 9.32 9.44
CA ALA A 23 5.98 8.75 8.11
C ALA A 23 5.46 9.81 7.10
N LYS A 24 6.19 10.00 6.01
CA LYS A 24 5.86 10.99 4.99
C LYS A 24 4.90 10.36 4.00
N SER A 25 3.69 10.91 3.89
CA SER A 25 2.77 10.55 2.81
C SER A 25 3.40 10.80 1.44
N LEU A 26 3.32 9.80 0.57
CA LEU A 26 3.65 9.86 -0.85
C LEU A 26 2.38 10.02 -1.72
N GLY A 27 1.20 9.95 -1.10
CA GLY A 27 -0.10 10.06 -1.73
C GLY A 27 -0.78 8.71 -1.96
N ILE A 28 -1.97 8.80 -2.58
CA ILE A 28 -2.79 7.63 -2.92
C ILE A 28 -2.38 7.10 -4.28
N HIS A 29 -2.08 5.81 -4.36
CA HIS A 29 -1.72 5.10 -5.57
C HIS A 29 -2.66 3.92 -5.78
N CYS A 30 -3.07 3.69 -7.03
CA CYS A 30 -4.07 2.67 -7.36
C CYS A 30 -3.54 1.62 -8.35
N TRP A 31 -3.96 0.38 -8.14
CA TRP A 31 -3.61 -0.78 -8.97
C TRP A 31 -4.83 -1.62 -9.30
N LEU A 32 -4.80 -2.31 -10.44
CA LEU A 32 -5.76 -3.34 -10.82
C LEU A 32 -5.16 -4.72 -10.52
N GLN A 33 -5.85 -5.53 -9.73
CA GLN A 33 -5.55 -6.93 -9.48
C GLN A 33 -6.32 -7.80 -10.47
N SER A 34 -5.62 -8.36 -11.45
CA SER A 34 -6.17 -9.23 -12.50
C SER A 34 -5.82 -10.69 -12.21
N PRO A 35 -6.72 -11.67 -12.40
CA PRO A 35 -7.99 -11.58 -13.13
C PRO A 35 -9.23 -11.28 -12.27
N VAL A 36 -9.06 -11.03 -10.96
CA VAL A 36 -10.18 -10.77 -10.03
C VAL A 36 -10.91 -9.45 -10.31
N ASN A 37 -10.26 -8.53 -11.05
CA ASN A 37 -10.78 -7.21 -11.45
C ASN A 37 -11.15 -6.32 -10.25
N GLN A 38 -10.29 -6.34 -9.24
CA GLN A 38 -10.39 -5.45 -8.08
C GLN A 38 -9.39 -4.32 -8.19
N ILE A 39 -9.80 -3.13 -7.76
CA ILE A 39 -8.91 -1.99 -7.70
C ILE A 39 -8.46 -1.79 -6.26
N LEU A 40 -7.15 -1.80 -6.04
CA LEU A 40 -6.55 -1.49 -4.75
C LEU A 40 -5.96 -0.09 -4.77
N CYS A 41 -6.47 0.80 -3.93
CA CYS A 41 -5.93 2.15 -3.77
C CYS A 41 -5.34 2.30 -2.36
N PHE A 42 -4.02 2.52 -2.27
CA PHE A 42 -3.30 2.69 -1.01
C PHE A 42 -2.78 4.13 -0.85
N GLU A 43 -3.01 4.72 0.32
CA GLU A 43 -2.16 5.79 0.83
C GLU A 43 -0.81 5.18 1.22
N VAL A 44 0.25 5.60 0.53
CA VAL A 44 1.61 5.09 0.73
C VAL A 44 2.36 6.06 1.63
N ASN A 45 2.83 5.59 2.78
CA ASN A 45 3.62 6.42 3.69
C ASN A 45 5.04 5.89 3.80
N ASP A 46 6.00 6.74 3.46
CA ASP A 46 7.42 6.47 3.61
C ASP A 46 7.84 6.59 5.08
N ILE A 47 8.35 5.50 5.66
CA ILE A 47 8.83 5.46 7.04
C ILE A 47 10.30 5.88 7.14
N ASN A 48 11.14 5.53 6.15
CA ASN A 48 12.60 5.75 6.20
C ASN A 48 13.36 5.56 4.87
N GLY A 49 12.70 5.75 3.73
CA GLY A 49 13.22 5.54 2.37
C GLY A 49 13.31 4.07 1.94
N LYS A 50 12.92 3.13 2.80
CA LYS A 50 13.04 1.69 2.56
C LYS A 50 11.76 0.92 2.86
N TYR A 51 11.13 1.24 3.98
CA TYR A 51 9.86 0.66 4.42
C TYR A 51 8.72 1.64 4.16
N TYR A 52 7.61 1.11 3.68
CA TYR A 52 6.41 1.88 3.40
C TYR A 52 5.21 1.21 4.07
N SER A 53 4.37 2.00 4.75
CA SER A 53 3.05 1.50 5.17
C SER A 53 2.02 1.75 4.08
N LEU A 54 1.09 0.81 3.94
CA LEU A 54 0.01 0.85 2.96
C LEU A 54 -1.31 0.77 3.70
N ILE A 55 -2.17 1.77 3.54
CA ILE A 55 -3.52 1.77 4.10
C ILE A 55 -4.46 2.24 3.01
N GLY A 56 -5.54 1.53 2.76
CA GLY A 56 -6.33 1.76 1.56
C GLY A 56 -7.68 1.08 1.51
N GLU A 57 -8.20 1.03 0.28
CA GLU A 57 -9.45 0.35 -0.05
C GLU A 57 -9.26 -0.63 -1.22
N ASP A 58 -9.89 -1.79 -1.10
CA ASP A 58 -10.24 -2.68 -2.20
C ASP A 58 -11.61 -2.26 -2.74
N ILE A 59 -11.68 -2.01 -4.04
CA ILE A 59 -12.85 -1.50 -4.74
C ILE A 59 -13.27 -2.52 -5.81
N GLY A 60 -14.42 -3.16 -5.57
CA GLY A 60 -15.16 -3.95 -6.56
C GLY A 60 -16.26 -3.13 -7.25
N GLU A 61 -17.15 -3.80 -7.99
CA GLU A 61 -18.24 -3.13 -8.71
C GLU A 61 -19.28 -2.52 -7.75
N LYS A 62 -19.55 -3.17 -6.61
CA LYS A 62 -20.63 -2.80 -5.68
C LYS A 62 -20.20 -2.71 -4.22
N ASP A 63 -18.94 -2.97 -3.96
CA ASP A 63 -18.38 -3.26 -2.66
C ASP A 63 -17.03 -2.56 -2.49
N ARG A 64 -16.76 -2.18 -1.25
CA ARG A 64 -15.51 -1.57 -0.83
C ARG A 64 -15.09 -2.15 0.51
N TYR A 65 -13.83 -2.53 0.62
CA TYR A 65 -13.30 -3.12 1.84
C TYR A 65 -11.98 -2.46 2.21
N PRO A 66 -11.72 -2.25 3.52
CA PRO A 66 -10.43 -1.72 3.95
C PRO A 66 -9.32 -2.74 3.64
N VAL A 67 -8.17 -2.22 3.25
CA VAL A 67 -6.95 -3.00 3.07
C VAL A 67 -5.80 -2.33 3.81
N SER A 68 -4.90 -3.14 4.35
CA SER A 68 -3.70 -2.65 5.03
C SER A 68 -2.54 -3.59 4.78
N GLY A 69 -1.35 -3.03 4.69
CA GLY A 69 -0.15 -3.79 4.43
C GLY A 69 1.13 -2.96 4.54
N SER A 70 2.18 -3.45 3.91
CA SER A 70 3.48 -2.80 3.85
C SER A 70 4.19 -3.07 2.54
N ALA A 71 5.15 -2.22 2.22
CA ALA A 71 6.09 -2.44 1.14
C ALA A 71 7.53 -2.31 1.63
N LEU A 72 8.42 -3.05 0.99
CA LEU A 72 9.86 -2.96 1.17
C LEU A 72 10.54 -2.78 -0.19
N PHE A 73 11.49 -1.86 -0.26
CA PHE A 73 12.41 -1.81 -1.39
C PHE A 73 13.52 -2.85 -1.24
N ASP A 74 13.56 -3.82 -2.16
CA ASP A 74 14.60 -4.84 -2.26
C ASP A 74 15.73 -4.31 -3.17
N GLU A 75 16.72 -3.69 -2.55
CA GLU A 75 17.88 -3.08 -3.23
C GLU A 75 18.67 -4.08 -4.09
N ASN A 76 18.71 -5.36 -3.71
CA ASN A 76 19.49 -6.37 -4.44
C ASN A 76 18.84 -6.70 -5.78
N ASN A 77 17.51 -6.77 -5.79
CA ASN A 77 16.73 -7.13 -6.98
C ASN A 77 16.14 -5.91 -7.71
N GLN A 78 16.26 -4.71 -7.14
CA GLN A 78 15.70 -3.46 -7.66
C GLN A 78 14.18 -3.57 -7.92
N ILE A 79 13.46 -4.12 -6.94
CA ILE A 79 11.99 -4.29 -6.95
C ILE A 79 11.38 -3.81 -5.65
N TYR A 80 10.09 -3.49 -5.67
CA TYR A 80 9.30 -3.38 -4.45
C TYR A 80 8.62 -4.71 -4.14
N ARG A 81 8.68 -5.14 -2.89
CA ARG A 81 7.94 -6.29 -2.36
C ARG A 81 6.82 -5.75 -1.48
N LEU A 82 5.58 -6.03 -1.84
CA LEU A 82 4.41 -5.58 -1.12
C LEU A 82 3.69 -6.79 -0.54
N GLU A 83 3.19 -6.63 0.68
CA GLU A 83 2.32 -7.60 1.33
C GLU A 83 1.15 -6.86 1.95
N PHE A 84 -0.07 -7.36 1.75
CA PHE A 84 -1.26 -6.78 2.36
C PHE A 84 -2.33 -7.84 2.58
N THR A 85 -3.27 -7.50 3.46
CA THR A 85 -4.44 -8.32 3.73
C THR A 85 -5.68 -7.67 3.12
N GLN A 86 -6.46 -8.47 2.38
CA GLN A 86 -7.77 -8.12 1.86
C GLN A 86 -8.85 -8.83 2.64
N ASN A 87 -9.92 -8.13 3.02
CA ASN A 87 -11.10 -8.75 3.61
C ASN A 87 -12.31 -8.58 2.69
N GLN A 88 -12.63 -9.61 1.91
CA GLN A 88 -13.80 -9.60 1.04
C GLN A 88 -15.03 -10.09 1.80
N GLY A 89 -15.80 -9.14 2.31
CA GLY A 89 -17.00 -9.41 3.11
C GLY A 89 -16.67 -9.59 4.59
N ASN A 90 -17.34 -10.54 5.25
CA ASN A 90 -17.21 -10.73 6.70
C ASN A 90 -16.33 -11.93 7.10
N ILE A 91 -15.93 -12.78 6.15
CA ILE A 91 -15.31 -14.08 6.44
C ILE A 91 -14.11 -14.45 5.57
N ASN A 92 -13.92 -13.80 4.42
CA ASN A 92 -12.85 -14.16 3.50
C ASN A 92 -11.71 -13.15 3.65
N VAL A 93 -10.64 -13.58 4.32
CA VAL A 93 -9.41 -12.82 4.49
C VAL A 93 -8.35 -13.47 3.63
N PHE A 94 -7.71 -12.68 2.76
CA PHE A 94 -6.65 -13.13 1.86
C PHE A 94 -5.37 -12.38 2.17
N GLU A 95 -4.28 -13.11 2.39
CA GLU A 95 -2.93 -12.55 2.40
C GLU A 95 -2.39 -12.51 0.97
N ASN A 96 -1.96 -11.33 0.52
CA ASN A 96 -1.43 -11.13 -0.83
C ASN A 96 0.03 -10.74 -0.76
N ALA A 97 0.83 -11.28 -1.67
CA ALA A 97 2.23 -10.92 -1.89
C ALA A 97 2.44 -10.47 -3.33
N ILE A 98 3.16 -9.36 -3.51
CA ILE A 98 3.31 -8.70 -4.81
C ILE A 98 4.76 -8.29 -5.01
N THR A 99 5.23 -8.47 -6.24
CA THR A 99 6.53 -7.95 -6.68
C THR A 99 6.29 -6.89 -7.76
N LEU A 100 6.81 -5.68 -7.56
CA LEU A 100 6.65 -4.57 -8.50
C LEU A 100 7.99 -4.14 -9.09
N ASN A 101 7.96 -3.83 -10.37
CA ASN A 101 9.03 -3.10 -11.03
C ASN A 101 9.06 -1.64 -10.54
N THR A 102 10.25 -1.13 -10.23
CA THR A 102 10.44 0.22 -9.65
C THR A 102 10.08 1.37 -10.59
N THR A 103 10.05 1.14 -11.90
CA THR A 103 9.78 2.18 -12.91
C THR A 103 8.29 2.22 -13.27
N THR A 104 7.70 1.06 -13.53
CA THR A 104 6.29 0.96 -13.96
C THR A 104 5.31 0.82 -12.79
N LEU A 105 5.83 0.52 -11.60
CA LEU A 105 5.06 0.16 -10.41
C LEU A 105 4.08 -0.98 -10.65
N SER A 106 4.29 -1.79 -11.69
CA SER A 106 3.45 -2.93 -12.03
C SER A 106 4.23 -4.23 -11.85
N GLY A 107 3.52 -5.34 -11.72
CA GLY A 107 4.13 -6.66 -11.64
C GLY A 107 3.11 -7.77 -11.42
N ASN A 108 3.45 -8.74 -10.58
CA ASN A 108 2.60 -9.92 -10.36
C ASN A 108 2.22 -10.03 -8.88
N TRP A 109 1.03 -10.56 -8.63
CA TRP A 109 0.53 -10.87 -7.30
C TRP A 109 0.28 -12.38 -7.15
N THR A 110 0.37 -12.85 -5.91
CA THR A 110 -0.02 -14.18 -5.47
C THR A 110 -0.74 -14.08 -4.14
N ASP A 111 -1.72 -14.93 -3.87
CA ASP A 111 -2.34 -15.04 -2.54
C ASP A 111 -2.02 -16.35 -1.81
N ASP A 112 -2.42 -16.43 -0.54
CA ASP A 112 -2.35 -17.61 0.32
C ASP A 112 -3.07 -18.86 -0.23
N SER A 113 -3.97 -18.66 -1.19
CA SER A 113 -4.74 -19.70 -1.86
C SER A 113 -4.11 -20.13 -3.19
N SER A 114 -2.87 -19.67 -3.45
CA SER A 114 -2.11 -19.94 -4.69
C SER A 114 -2.78 -19.40 -5.96
N ASN A 115 -3.71 -18.44 -5.84
CA ASN A 115 -4.13 -17.67 -7.00
C ASN A 115 -3.04 -16.68 -7.37
N GLU A 116 -2.96 -16.34 -8.65
CA GLU A 116 -1.94 -15.42 -9.16
C GLU A 116 -2.46 -14.62 -10.35
N GLY A 117 -1.76 -13.53 -10.65
CA GLY A 117 -1.97 -12.79 -11.88
C GLY A 117 -1.24 -11.46 -11.91
N GLU A 118 -1.73 -10.55 -12.75
CA GLU A 118 -1.10 -9.25 -12.99
C GLU A 118 -1.59 -8.21 -11.98
N PHE A 119 -0.66 -7.39 -11.51
CA PHE A 119 -0.90 -6.24 -10.64
C PHE A 119 -0.50 -4.96 -11.39
N GLN A 120 -1.48 -4.31 -12.02
CA GLN A 120 -1.25 -3.24 -12.98
C GLN A 120 -1.43 -1.88 -12.34
N TYR A 121 -0.42 -1.02 -12.43
CA TYR A 121 -0.52 0.36 -11.93
C TYR A 121 -1.48 1.21 -12.76
N LEU A 122 -2.40 1.90 -12.09
CA LEU A 122 -3.43 2.75 -12.71
C LEU A 122 -3.14 4.24 -12.57
N GLY A 123 -2.19 4.62 -11.70
CA GLY A 123 -1.86 6.01 -11.41
C GLY A 123 -2.18 6.44 -9.98
N THR A 124 -2.12 7.74 -9.75
CA THR A 124 -2.48 8.36 -8.46
C THR A 124 -3.99 8.50 -8.32
N GLY A 125 -4.51 8.24 -7.11
CA GLY A 125 -5.92 8.35 -6.79
C GLY A 125 -6.37 9.78 -6.39
N PRO A 126 -7.69 9.98 -6.22
CA PRO A 126 -8.76 9.01 -6.50
C PRO A 126 -8.96 8.81 -8.01
N LEU A 127 -9.35 7.59 -8.41
CA LEU A 127 -9.67 7.30 -9.81
C LEU A 127 -11.05 7.85 -10.21
N ASP A 128 -11.22 8.08 -11.51
CA ASP A 128 -12.51 8.48 -12.07
C ASP A 128 -13.57 7.36 -11.90
N PRO A 129 -14.82 7.68 -11.50
CA PRO A 129 -15.87 6.67 -11.33
C PRO A 129 -16.18 5.84 -12.59
N ASP A 130 -16.12 6.42 -13.78
CA ASP A 130 -16.35 5.69 -15.03
C ASP A 130 -15.19 4.75 -15.36
N GLN A 131 -13.97 5.12 -14.97
CA GLN A 131 -12.81 4.24 -15.03
C GLN A 131 -12.99 3.04 -14.08
N ILE A 132 -13.36 3.28 -12.82
CA ILE A 132 -13.64 2.21 -11.84
C ILE A 132 -14.67 1.23 -12.41
N LYS A 133 -15.81 1.76 -12.87
CA LYS A 133 -16.89 0.95 -13.45
C LYS A 133 -16.47 0.16 -14.69
N THR A 134 -15.49 0.65 -15.45
CA THR A 134 -14.99 -0.06 -16.63
C THR A 134 -14.04 -1.19 -16.25
N LEU A 135 -13.16 -0.94 -15.27
CA LEU A 135 -12.14 -1.88 -14.84
C LEU A 135 -12.66 -3.01 -13.95
N THR A 136 -13.68 -2.75 -13.13
CA THR A 136 -14.27 -3.75 -12.21
C THR A 136 -15.36 -4.60 -12.84
N LYS A 137 -15.76 -4.32 -14.08
CA LYS A 137 -16.76 -5.13 -14.79
C LYS A 137 -16.23 -6.53 -15.04
N PRO A 138 -17.02 -7.59 -14.74
CA PRO A 138 -16.68 -8.94 -15.14
C PRO A 138 -16.47 -9.00 -16.66
N ARG A 139 -15.30 -9.45 -17.11
CA ARG A 139 -15.09 -9.71 -18.54
C ARG A 139 -16.12 -10.73 -18.99
N ALA A 140 -16.98 -10.34 -19.95
CA ALA A 140 -17.94 -11.27 -20.55
C ALA A 140 -17.18 -12.51 -21.03
N LYS A 141 -17.60 -13.70 -20.57
CA LYS A 141 -17.02 -14.97 -21.02
C LYS A 141 -17.06 -14.97 -22.55
N ARG A 142 -15.90 -14.86 -23.21
CA ARG A 142 -15.81 -15.16 -24.64
C ARG A 142 -16.28 -16.60 -24.79
N LYS A 143 -17.46 -16.80 -25.38
CA LYS A 143 -17.89 -18.13 -25.82
C LYS A 143 -16.82 -18.60 -26.80
N LYS A 144 -16.06 -19.62 -26.40
CA LYS A 144 -15.26 -20.42 -27.34
C LYS A 144 -16.21 -21.27 -28.17
#